data_AF-A0A1G7D8W0-F1
#
_entry.id   AF-A0A1G7D8W0-F1
#
_cell.length_a   1.000
_cell.length_b   1.000
_cell.length_c   1.000
_cell.angle_alpha   90.00
_cell.angle_beta   90.00
_cell.angle_gamma   90.00
#
_symmetry.space_group_name_H-M   'P 1'
#
loop_
_entity.id
_entity.type
_entity.pdbx_description
1 polymer ?
#
loop_
_entity_poly.entity_id
_entity_poly.type
_entity_poly.pdbx_seq_one_letter_code
_entity_poly.pdbx_strand_id
1 'polypeptide(L)'
;MAFKNGVRAIMIDIEDQRFNEFATRRKYVASPVEDLPPWFEGAWAFCKPPTEEEWEELNRLNSNLDMQGGMRLEALCKIEVDYESFTTSVIFSVPDL
;
A
#
# COMPACT_ATOMS: atom_id res chain seq x y z
N MET A 1 -3.74 -0.12 10.18
CA MET A 1 -4.96 0.43 9.54
C MET A 1 -5.81 -0.73 9.04
N ALA A 2 -7.13 -0.64 9.21
CA ALA A 2 -8.08 -1.61 8.65
C ALA A 2 -9.00 -0.87 7.67
N PHE A 3 -9.04 -1.33 6.43
CA PHE A 3 -9.79 -0.70 5.34
C PHE A 3 -11.12 -1.41 5.10
N LYS A 4 -12.11 -0.67 4.55
CA LYS A 4 -13.45 -1.23 4.26
C LYS A 4 -13.43 -2.34 3.21
N ASN A 5 -12.42 -2.39 2.36
CA ASN A 5 -12.23 -3.42 1.34
C ASN A 5 -11.53 -4.69 1.87
N GLY A 6 -11.42 -4.87 3.18
CA GLY A 6 -10.85 -6.07 3.80
C GLY A 6 -9.35 -6.03 4.03
N VAL A 7 -8.62 -5.09 3.43
CA VAL A 7 -7.17 -4.94 3.66
C VAL A 7 -6.88 -4.57 5.11
N ARG A 8 -5.94 -5.29 5.73
CA ARG A 8 -5.42 -4.99 7.06
C ARG A 8 -3.90 -4.78 6.97
N ALA A 9 -3.48 -3.57 7.28
CA ALA A 9 -2.13 -3.09 7.02
C ALA A 9 -1.44 -2.60 8.29
N ILE A 10 -0.20 -3.00 8.52
CA ILE A 10 0.70 -2.45 9.52
C ILE A 10 1.74 -1.63 8.77
N MET A 11 1.63 -0.30 8.81
CA MET A 11 2.59 0.59 8.16
C MET A 11 3.85 0.68 9.03
N ILE A 12 5.00 0.43 8.45
CA ILE A 12 6.29 0.48 9.11
C ILE A 12 7.29 1.24 8.24
N ASP A 13 8.22 1.95 8.88
CA ASP A 13 9.25 2.78 8.23
C ASP A 13 8.67 3.84 7.28
N ILE A 14 7.45 4.31 7.55
CA ILE A 14 6.73 5.35 6.79
C ILE A 14 6.26 6.42 7.75
N GLU A 15 6.46 7.69 7.39
CA GLU A 15 5.90 8.83 8.10
C GLU A 15 4.36 8.85 7.95
N ASP A 16 3.64 8.97 9.06
CA ASP A 16 2.17 9.02 9.05
C ASP A 16 1.64 10.37 8.54
N GLN A 17 1.22 10.37 7.28
CA GLN A 17 0.76 11.56 6.55
C GLN A 17 -0.61 12.07 7.00
N ARG A 18 -1.34 11.31 7.83
CA ARG A 18 -2.65 11.73 8.37
C ARG A 18 -2.51 12.86 9.39
N PHE A 19 -1.38 12.89 10.08
CA PHE A 19 -1.10 13.82 11.19
C PHE A 19 0.05 14.77 10.88
N ASN A 20 0.47 14.85 9.62
CA ASN A 20 1.53 15.78 9.24
C ASN A 20 1.00 17.23 9.33
N GLU A 21 1.47 17.98 10.32
CA GLU A 21 1.09 19.39 10.55
C GLU A 21 1.84 20.36 9.64
N PHE A 22 2.94 19.91 9.02
CA PHE A 22 3.81 20.71 8.15
C PHE A 22 3.51 20.51 6.66
N ALA A 23 2.57 19.62 6.32
CA ALA A 23 2.16 19.32 4.96
C ALA A 23 0.63 19.22 4.84
N THR A 24 0.12 19.19 3.61
CA THR A 24 -1.29 18.88 3.35
C THR A 24 -1.62 17.50 3.91
N ARG A 25 -2.57 17.41 4.84
CA ARG A 25 -3.04 16.13 5.40
C ARG A 25 -3.48 15.21 4.28
N ARG A 26 -3.25 13.91 4.45
CA ARG A 26 -3.55 12.91 3.43
C ARG A 26 -4.39 11.77 4.00
N LYS A 27 -5.23 11.19 3.15
CA LYS A 27 -5.99 9.97 3.44
C LYS A 27 -5.36 8.79 2.74
N TYR A 28 -5.32 7.64 3.41
CA TYR A 28 -4.81 6.42 2.81
C TYR A 28 -5.92 5.65 2.08
N VAL A 29 -5.56 5.06 0.95
CA VAL A 29 -6.39 4.16 0.14
C VAL A 29 -5.61 2.86 -0.05
N ALA A 30 -6.26 1.72 0.17
CA ALA A 30 -5.67 0.41 -0.06
C ALA A 30 -6.23 -0.19 -1.34
N SER A 31 -5.37 -0.76 -2.18
CA SER A 31 -5.74 -1.58 -3.32
C SER A 31 -5.29 -3.02 -3.06
N PRO A 32 -6.19 -3.98 -2.80
CA PRO A 32 -5.82 -5.38 -2.69
C PRO A 32 -5.33 -5.92 -4.04
N VAL A 33 -4.49 -6.96 -4.02
CA VAL A 33 -4.18 -7.74 -5.23
C VAL A 33 -5.32 -8.73 -5.50
N GLU A 34 -5.60 -9.02 -6.77
CA GLU A 34 -6.73 -9.88 -7.16
C GLU A 34 -6.46 -11.37 -6.94
N ASP A 35 -5.19 -11.79 -6.95
CA ASP A 35 -4.74 -13.18 -6.91
C ASP A 35 -4.26 -13.63 -5.53
N LEU A 36 -4.67 -12.93 -4.47
CA LEU A 36 -4.31 -13.30 -3.10
C LEU A 36 -4.95 -14.66 -2.74
N PRO A 37 -4.16 -15.63 -2.25
CA PRO A 37 -4.73 -16.90 -1.81
C PRO A 37 -5.79 -16.70 -0.70
N PRO A 38 -6.93 -17.42 -0.74
CA PRO A 38 -8.06 -17.18 0.16
C PRO A 38 -7.74 -17.28 1.65
N TRP A 39 -6.72 -18.08 2.03
CA TRP A 39 -6.29 -18.22 3.43
C TRP A 39 -5.56 -16.98 3.97
N PHE A 40 -5.17 -16.04 3.12
CA PHE A 40 -4.61 -14.75 3.51
C PHE A 40 -5.66 -13.63 3.53
N GLU A 41 -6.92 -13.91 3.18
CA GLU A 41 -7.98 -12.92 3.28
C GLU A 41 -8.14 -12.41 4.72
N GLY A 42 -8.06 -11.10 4.89
CA GLY A 42 -8.17 -10.45 6.19
C GLY A 42 -7.00 -10.73 7.14
N ALA A 43 -5.90 -11.34 6.68
CA ALA A 43 -4.65 -11.39 7.42
C ALA A 43 -4.03 -9.98 7.50
N TRP A 44 -3.28 -9.73 8.58
CA TRP A 44 -2.52 -8.50 8.72
C TRP A 44 -1.22 -8.61 7.92
N ALA A 45 -0.98 -7.62 7.05
CA ALA A 45 0.24 -7.51 6.27
C ALA A 45 1.12 -6.36 6.78
N PHE A 46 2.43 -6.51 6.67
CA PHE A 46 3.38 -5.43 6.93
C PHE A 46 3.63 -4.65 5.65
N CYS A 47 3.54 -3.33 5.73
CA CYS A 47 3.61 -2.44 4.59
C CYS A 47 4.80 -1.49 4.75
N LYS A 48 5.72 -1.54 3.79
CA LYS A 48 6.94 -0.74 3.74
C LYS A 48 6.97 0.11 2.48
N PRO A 49 7.77 1.20 2.44
CA PRO A 49 8.04 1.88 1.18
C PRO A 49 8.57 0.85 0.17
N PRO A 50 8.05 0.83 -1.07
CA PRO A 50 8.55 -0.07 -2.10
C PRO A 50 10.03 0.18 -2.38
N THR A 51 10.78 -0.88 -2.67
CA THR A 51 12.15 -0.79 -3.19
C THR A 51 12.15 -0.20 -4.60
N GLU A 52 13.32 0.21 -5.11
CA GLU A 52 13.43 0.71 -6.50
C GLU A 52 12.94 -0.34 -7.51
N GLU A 53 13.33 -1.61 -7.35
CA GLU A 53 12.90 -2.71 -8.22
C GLU A 53 11.39 -2.93 -8.17
N GLU A 54 10.79 -2.92 -6.98
CA GLU A 54 9.34 -3.05 -6.80
C GLU A 54 8.60 -1.86 -7.43
N TRP A 55 9.17 -0.65 -7.33
CA TRP A 55 8.64 0.54 -7.96
C TRP A 55 8.63 0.42 -9.49
N GLU A 56 9.75 -0.05 -10.06
CA GLU A 56 9.87 -0.27 -11.50
C GLU A 56 8.88 -1.33 -11.98
N GLU A 57 8.72 -2.43 -11.24
CA GLU A 57 7.77 -3.48 -11.56
C GLU A 57 6.32 -2.97 -11.48
N LEU A 58 5.97 -2.25 -10.41
CA LEU A 58 4.63 -1.64 -10.26
C LEU A 58 4.33 -0.65 -11.37
N ASN A 59 5.31 0.15 -11.81
CA ASN A 59 5.17 1.05 -12.95
C ASN A 59 5.02 0.31 -14.27
N ARG A 60 5.71 -0.81 -14.44
CA ARG A 60 5.65 -1.60 -15.67
C ARG A 60 4.30 -2.32 -15.79
N LEU A 61 3.82 -2.88 -14.70
CA LEU A 61 2.55 -3.60 -14.63
C LEU A 61 1.36 -2.64 -14.70
N ASN A 62 1.48 -1.48 -14.06
CA ASN A 62 0.52 -0.41 -14.12
C ASN A 62 1.10 0.74 -14.95
N SER A 63 1.09 0.59 -16.28
CA SER A 63 1.33 1.71 -17.22
C SER A 63 0.37 2.89 -16.98
N ASN A 64 -0.66 2.68 -16.16
CA ASN A 64 -1.62 3.65 -15.63
C ASN A 64 -1.62 3.71 -14.09
N LEU A 65 -0.47 3.60 -13.41
CA LEU A 65 -0.28 4.35 -12.14
C LEU A 65 -0.24 5.85 -12.49
N ASP A 66 -1.27 6.29 -13.19
CA ASP A 66 -1.58 7.64 -13.51
C ASP A 66 -2.01 8.20 -12.16
N MET A 67 -1.03 8.73 -11.43
CA MET A 67 -1.15 9.38 -10.13
C MET A 67 -1.96 10.69 -10.29
N GLN A 68 -3.15 10.58 -10.89
CA GLN A 68 -4.06 11.67 -11.15
C GLN A 68 -4.59 12.19 -9.81
N GLY A 69 -4.77 13.51 -9.71
CA GLY A 69 -5.28 14.13 -8.49
C GLY A 69 -4.30 14.13 -7.31
N GLY A 70 -3.00 13.94 -7.56
CA GLY A 70 -1.97 14.02 -6.53
C GLY A 70 -1.89 12.79 -5.63
N MET A 71 -2.41 11.64 -6.09
CA MET A 71 -2.22 10.36 -5.42
C MET A 71 -0.71 10.02 -5.34
N ARG A 72 -0.27 9.40 -4.25
CA ARG A 72 1.12 8.99 -4.05
C ARG A 72 1.16 7.54 -3.60
N LEU A 73 2.04 6.75 -4.20
CA LEU A 73 2.36 5.42 -3.72
C LEU A 73 3.13 5.54 -2.40
N GLU A 74 2.61 4.92 -1.33
CA GLU A 74 3.19 5.00 0.01
C GLU A 74 3.84 3.67 0.42
N ALA A 75 3.18 2.55 0.14
CA ALA A 75 3.67 1.26 0.61
C ALA A 75 3.25 0.08 -0.25
N LEU A 76 4.09 -0.95 -0.23
CA LEU A 76 3.77 -2.30 -0.65
C LEU A 76 3.56 -3.18 0.59
N CYS A 77 2.43 -3.86 0.67
CA CYS A 77 2.09 -4.72 1.81
C CYS A 77 2.36 -6.18 1.50
N LYS A 78 3.13 -6.83 2.35
CA LYS A 78 3.49 -8.23 2.22
C LYS A 78 3.14 -9.03 3.48
N ILE A 79 2.82 -10.31 3.26
CA ILE A 79 2.82 -11.32 4.30
C ILE A 79 4.03 -12.21 4.03
N GLU A 80 4.84 -12.41 5.06
CA GLU A 80 5.98 -13.32 5.04
C GLU A 80 5.59 -14.57 5.84
N VAL A 81 5.60 -15.73 5.18
CA VAL A 81 5.37 -17.04 5.82
C VAL A 81 6.48 -17.97 5.41
N ASP A 82 7.18 -18.54 6.40
CA ASP A 82 8.35 -19.40 6.21
C ASP A 82 9.43 -18.75 5.33
N TYR A 83 9.47 -19.10 4.04
CA TYR A 83 10.43 -18.61 3.05
C TYR A 83 9.76 -17.93 1.85
N GLU A 84 8.45 -17.68 1.92
CA GLU A 84 7.66 -17.08 0.84
C GLU A 84 7.10 -15.72 1.27
N SER A 85 7.15 -14.76 0.34
CA SER A 85 6.59 -13.43 0.52
C SER A 85 5.44 -13.22 -0.46
N PHE A 86 4.24 -12.94 0.07
CA PHE A 86 3.06 -12.67 -0.74
C PHE A 86 2.71 -11.20 -0.67
N THR A 87 2.72 -10.51 -1.81
CA THR A 87 2.14 -9.17 -1.91
C THR A 87 0.63 -9.30 -1.74
N THR A 88 0.06 -8.49 -0.85
CA THR A 88 -1.37 -8.54 -0.51
C THR A 88 -2.13 -7.31 -0.96
N SER A 89 -1.47 -6.15 -0.91
CA SER A 89 -2.07 -4.88 -1.29
C SER A 89 -1.01 -3.82 -1.52
N VAL A 90 -1.41 -2.76 -2.21
CA VAL A 90 -0.66 -1.53 -2.37
C VAL A 90 -1.39 -0.41 -1.63
N ILE A 91 -0.65 0.41 -0.89
CA ILE A 91 -1.21 1.56 -0.17
C ILE A 91 -0.81 2.85 -0.88
N PHE A 92 -1.81 3.66 -1.17
CA PHE A 92 -1.66 5.01 -1.68
C PHE A 92 -2.11 6.02 -0.63
N SER A 93 -1.67 7.25 -0.80
CA SER A 93 -2.26 8.40 -0.13
C SER A 93 -2.80 9.39 -1.15
N VAL A 94 -3.88 10.07 -0.80
CA VAL A 94 -4.46 11.18 -1.57
C VAL A 94 -4.55 12.44 -0.69
N PRO A 95 -4.39 13.65 -1.25
CA PRO A 95 -4.62 14.89 -0.50
C PRO A 95 -6.03 14.92 0.11
N ASP A 96 -6.13 15.37 1.35
CA ASP A 96 -7.40 15.65 2.03
C ASP A 96 -7.79 17.12 1.80
N LEU A 97 -8.32 17.42 0.62
CA LEU A 97 -8.79 18.74 0.20
C LEU A 97 -10.28 18.94 0.49
#